data_AF-A0A9E7PRD2-F1
#
_entry.id   AF-A0A9E7PRD2-F1
#
_cell.length_a   1.000
_cell.length_b   1.000
_cell.length_c   1.000
_cell.angle_alpha   90.00
_cell.angle_beta   90.00
_cell.angle_gamma   90.00
#
_symmetry.space_group_name_H-M   'P 1'
#
loop_
_entity.id
_entity.type
_entity.pdbx_description
1 polymer ?
#
loop_
_entity_poly.entity_id
_entity_poly.type
_entity_poly.pdbx_seq_one_letter_code
_entity_poly.pdbx_strand_id
1 'polypeptide(L)' 'MKKSTVKLVAVLSLLVCIGAEVMLRAGIADFLTAAVLMTIAFPPFVLFTGLWWKAGEGERDIPFIGY' A
#
# COMPACT_ATOMS: atom_id res chain seq x y z
N MET A 1 5.05 15.09 -1.41
CA MET A 1 5.17 14.37 -0.12
C MET A 1 6.60 13.84 0.02
N LYS A 2 7.16 13.77 1.23
CA LYS A 2 8.50 13.19 1.43
C LYS A 2 8.46 11.69 1.12
N LYS A 3 9.53 11.15 0.52
CA LYS A 3 9.66 9.72 0.20
C LYS A 3 9.45 8.82 1.44
N SER A 4 9.90 9.29 2.61
CA SER A 4 9.66 8.64 3.90
C SER A 4 8.17 8.52 4.23
N THR A 5 7.37 9.57 4.02
CA THR A 5 5.92 9.53 4.24
C THR A 5 5.24 8.55 3.28
N VAL A 6 5.63 8.57 2.01
CA VAL A 6 5.07 7.66 0.99
C VAL A 6 5.38 6.21 1.35
N LYS A 7 6.62 5.93 1.75
CA LYS A 7 7.04 4.61 2.23
C LYS A 7 6.29 4.17 3.48
N LEU A 8 6.09 5.07 4.44
CA LEU A 8 5.36 4.77 5.68
C LEU A 8 3.92 4.33 5.39
N VAL A 9 3.21 5.07 4.54
CA VAL A 9 1.82 4.73 4.17
C VAL A 9 1.77 3.37 3.47
N ALA A 10 2.67 3.11 2.51
CA ALA A 10 2.75 1.82 1.84
C ALA A 10 2.97 0.66 2.83
N VAL A 11 3.90 0.82 3.78
CA VAL A 11 4.18 -0.21 4.79
C VAL A 11 2.99 -0.45 5.72
N LEU A 12 2.35 0.61 6.21
CA LEU A 12 1.17 0.46 7.09
C LEU A 12 0.02 -0.22 6.36
N SER A 13 -0.26 0.16 5.11
CA SER A 13 -1.27 -0.50 4.28
C SER A 13 -0.96 -1.97 4.05
N LEU A 14 0.31 -2.33 3.78
CA LEU A 14 0.73 -3.72 3.64
C LEU A 14 0.50 -4.52 4.93
N LEU A 15 0.83 -3.95 6.09
CA LEU A 15 0.63 -4.61 7.39
C LEU A 15 -0.85 -4.88 7.67
N VAL A 16 -1.75 -3.97 7.27
CA VAL A 16 -3.19 -4.18 7.40
C VAL A 16 -3.66 -5.32 6.49
N CYS A 17 -3.18 -5.39 5.24
CA CYS A 17 -3.48 -6.49 4.34
C CYS A 17 -3.03 -7.85 4.91
N ILE A 18 -1.77 -7.94 5.35
CA ILE A 18 -1.23 -9.17 5.95
C ILE A 18 -2.00 -9.53 7.22
N GLY A 19 -2.27 -8.53 8.09
CA GLY A 19 -3.03 -8.71 9.32
C GLY A 19 -4.43 -9.25 9.06
N ALA A 20 -5.15 -8.71 8.08
CA ALA A 20 -6.49 -9.17 7.71
C ALA A 20 -6.49 -10.65 7.27
N GLU A 21 -5.51 -11.07 6.46
CA GLU A 21 -5.40 -12.46 6.03
C GLU A 21 -5.05 -13.39 7.21
N VAL A 22 -4.11 -12.99 8.05
CA VAL A 22 -3.70 -13.76 9.23
C VAL A 22 -4.87 -13.92 10.19
N MET A 23 -5.63 -12.85 10.47
CA MET A 23 -6.81 -12.90 11.34
C MET A 23 -7.90 -13.80 10.77
N LEU A 24 -8.11 -13.80 9.45
CA LEU A 24 -9.08 -14.67 8.79
C LEU A 24 -8.66 -16.15 8.93
N ARG A 25 -7.39 -16.48 8.65
CA ARG A 25 -6.88 -17.86 8.76
C ARG A 25 -6.82 -18.37 10.20
N ALA A 26 -6.59 -17.48 11.15
CA ALA A 26 -6.61 -17.80 12.58
C ALA A 26 -8.03 -17.91 13.16
N GLY A 27 -9.07 -17.60 12.38
CA GLY A 27 -10.47 -17.60 12.85
C GLY A 27 -10.79 -16.45 13.82
N ILE A 28 -9.96 -15.40 13.86
CA ILE A 28 -10.14 -14.22 14.71
C ILE A 28 -11.10 -13.22 14.05
N ALA A 29 -11.05 -13.11 12.72
CA ALA A 29 -11.93 -12.26 11.93
C ALA A 29 -12.79 -13.11 10.99
N ASP A 30 -14.02 -12.67 10.77
CA ASP A 30 -14.89 -13.25 9.74
C ASP A 30 -14.51 -12.75 8.34
N PHE A 31 -15.08 -13.41 7.32
CA PHE A 31 -14.79 -13.08 5.93
C PHE A 31 -15.13 -11.62 5.59
N LEU A 32 -16.23 -11.10 6.11
CA LEU A 32 -16.65 -9.73 5.82
C LEU A 32 -15.67 -8.71 6.38
N THR A 33 -15.22 -8.87 7.63
CA THR A 33 -14.22 -7.99 8.23
C THR A 33 -12.91 -8.02 7.45
N ALA A 34 -12.42 -9.20 7.09
CA ALA A 34 -11.20 -9.34 6.30
C ALA A 34 -11.32 -8.71 4.91
N ALA A 35 -12.47 -8.87 4.24
CA ALA A 35 -12.73 -8.28 2.93
C ALA A 35 -12.78 -6.74 2.98
N VAL A 36 -13.40 -6.15 4.00
CA VAL A 36 -13.44 -4.69 4.20
C VAL A 36 -12.03 -4.15 4.44
N LEU A 37 -11.25 -4.79 5.32
CA LEU A 37 -9.87 -4.38 5.60
C LEU A 37 -9.01 -4.42 4.33
N MET A 38 -9.11 -5.49 3.53
CA MET A 38 -8.42 -5.59 2.25
C MET A 38 -8.87 -4.51 1.26
N THR A 39 -10.17 -4.26 1.14
CA THR A 39 -10.73 -3.26 0.21
C THR A 39 -10.22 -1.85 0.51
N ILE A 40 -10.05 -1.51 1.80
CA ILE A 40 -9.58 -0.20 2.23
C ILE A 40 -8.05 -0.09 2.15
N ALA A 41 -7.31 -1.14 2.57
CA ALA A 41 -5.86 -1.08 2.70
C ALA A 41 -5.10 -1.39 1.40
N PHE A 42 -5.67 -2.21 0.50
CA PHE A 42 -4.99 -2.60 -0.72
C PHE A 42 -4.79 -1.43 -1.71
N PRO A 43 -5.79 -0.57 -2.00
CA PRO A 43 -5.59 0.57 -2.90
C PRO A 43 -4.46 1.53 -2.48
N PRO A 44 -4.38 2.01 -1.22
CA PRO A 44 -3.26 2.85 -0.81
C PRO A 44 -1.93 2.09 -0.83
N PHE A 45 -1.89 0.79 -0.53
CA PHE A 45 -0.65 0.01 -0.70
C PHE A 45 -0.13 0.09 -2.14
N VAL A 46 -0.99 -0.15 -3.13
CA VAL A 46 -0.61 -0.11 -4.55
C VAL A 46 -0.17 1.29 -4.97
N LEU A 47 -0.99 2.31 -4.67
CA LEU A 47 -0.73 3.69 -5.07
C LEU A 47 0.56 4.22 -4.44
N PHE A 48 0.74 4.04 -3.13
CA PHE A 48 1.90 4.57 -2.43
C PHE A 48 3.18 3.78 -2.73
N THR A 49 3.10 2.49 -3.07
CA THR A 49 4.25 1.74 -3.58
C THR A 49 4.68 2.26 -4.96
N GLY A 50 3.74 2.51 -5.86
CA GLY A 50 4.02 3.13 -7.16
C GLY A 50 4.63 4.53 -7.02
N LEU A 51 4.07 5.36 -6.14
CA LEU A 51 4.61 6.68 -5.81
C LEU A 51 6.00 6.59 -5.17
N TRP A 52 6.27 5.58 -4.35
CA TRP A 52 7.59 5.40 -3.73
C TRP A 52 8.66 5.06 -4.78
N TRP A 53 8.33 4.20 -5.74
CA TRP A 53 9.18 3.90 -6.89
C TRP A 53 9.39 5.10 -7.81
N LYS A 54 8.37 5.96 -7.97
CA LYS A 54 8.45 7.19 -8.76
C LYS A 54 9.03 8.39 -8.01
N ALA A 55 9.10 8.34 -6.69
CA ALA A 55 9.69 9.40 -5.86
C ALA A 55 11.22 9.40 -6.05
N GLY A 56 11.66 10.02 -7.15
CA GLY A 56 13.04 10.36 -7.41
C GLY A 56 13.51 11.37 -6.37
N GLU A 57 14.48 10.98 -5.55
CA GLU A 57 15.27 11.94 -4.78
C GLU A 57 16.35 12.50 -5.72
N GLY A 58 15.95 13.40 -6.64
CA GLY A 58 16.86 14.11 -7.53
C GLY A 58 17.08 13.49 -8.92
N GLU A 59 16.49 12.35 -9.25
CA GLU A 59 16.43 11.89 -10.65
C GLU A 59 15.30 12.63 -11.38
N ARG A 60 15.66 13.31 -12.47
CA ARG A 60 14.73 13.99 -13.38
C ARG A 60 13.54 13.07 -13.65
N ASP A 61 12.33 13.62 -13.56
CA ASP A 61 11.08 12.93 -13.91
C ASP A 61 11.31 12.06 -15.15
N ILE A 62 11.24 10.75 -14.97
CA ILE A 62 11.44 9.80 -16.07
C ILE A 62 10.34 10.09 -17.11
N PRO A 63 10.69 10.51 -18.34
CA PRO A 63 9.77 11.12 -19.31
C PRO A 63 8.89 10.08 -20.03
N PHE A 64 8.53 8.99 -19.36
CA PHE A 64 7.90 7.82 -20.00
C PHE A 64 6.40 7.69 -19.67
N ILE A 65 5.77 8.72 -19.11
CA ILE A 65 4.31 8.94 -19.21
C ILE A 65 4.15 10.24 -19.98
N GLY A 66 4.21 10.16 -21.31
CA GLY A 66 3.88 11.24 -22.23
C GLY A 66 5.00 11.79 -23.09
N TYR A 67 5.64 10.93 -23.90
CA TYR A 67 5.83 11.13 -25.35
C TYR A 67 5.81 9.77 -26.05
#